data_AF-A0A0F2HAE1-F1
#
_entry.id   AF-A0A0F2HAE1-F1
#
_cell.length_a   1.000
_cell.length_b   1.000
_cell.length_c   1.000
_cell.angle_alpha   90.00
_cell.angle_beta   90.00
_cell.angle_gamma   90.00
#
_symmetry.space_group_name_H-M   'P 1'
#
loop_
_entity.id
_entity.type
_entity.pdbx_description
1 polymer ?
#
loop_
_entity_poly.entity_id
_entity_poly.type
_entity_poly.pdbx_seq_one_letter_code
_entity_poly.pdbx_strand_id
1 'polypeptide(L)'
;MRYNLLILIGLLLSTSAFGQSVQQLTEQANQRDPNAQYQLSLELAKEEGEAAKADAFYWLQQSAQLGYEPAQIKLAQAYESGIGTQVDLKLAANWYWQAAVQGNLGAQIKLGALFEEQGSLFSQLDIAQFWFGIASKHSAEAEDAYNRILEIKFNAMRAKQVSAISQLDTALDTQTQSLDSGLETSAATTAPPSPIYTDWISISAILFLALSFSSVMFYFRRKRVSRETTQQLELQSELKKQRYSNKQLKRRLEKVFNEYKKVQAQAGKQKLSLACAMFGYSPSAIPDEKSIKIRFRQLSRLYHPDARGSEEEMKRLNGALKVLLQNVADS
;
A
#
# COMPACT_ATOMS: atom_id res chain seq x y z
N MET A 1 -38.81 57.88 27.13
CA MET A 1 -37.72 57.12 27.80
C MET A 1 -37.81 55.60 27.61
N ARG A 2 -38.99 54.94 27.63
CA ARG A 2 -39.08 53.46 27.53
C ARG A 2 -38.85 52.86 26.13
N TYR A 3 -39.13 53.58 25.04
CA TYR A 3 -38.92 53.08 23.68
C TYR A 3 -37.46 53.10 23.21
N ASN A 4 -36.64 54.04 23.68
CA ASN A 4 -35.20 54.07 23.34
C ASN A 4 -34.40 52.94 23.99
N LEU A 5 -34.84 52.42 25.14
CA LEU A 5 -34.17 51.30 25.81
C LEU A 5 -34.40 49.98 25.06
N LEU A 6 -35.60 49.77 24.51
CA LEU A 6 -35.93 48.56 23.74
C LEU A 6 -35.23 48.53 22.37
N ILE A 7 -35.04 49.68 21.73
CA ILE A 7 -34.27 49.77 20.48
C ILE A 7 -32.77 49.53 20.74
N LEU A 8 -32.24 49.99 21.88
CA LEU A 8 -30.85 49.71 22.27
C LEU A 8 -30.60 48.23 22.60
N ILE A 9 -31.58 47.56 23.24
CA ILE A 9 -31.51 46.12 23.55
C ILE A 9 -31.67 45.28 22.26
N GLY A 10 -32.46 45.73 21.29
CA GLY A 10 -32.57 45.11 19.97
C GLY A 10 -31.31 45.21 19.11
N LEU A 11 -30.52 46.29 19.26
CA LEU A 11 -29.25 46.50 18.56
C LEU A 11 -28.05 45.78 19.21
N LEU A 12 -28.16 45.40 20.49
CA LEU A 12 -27.13 44.62 21.20
C LEU A 12 -27.25 43.11 20.99
N LEU A 13 -28.37 42.63 20.44
CA LEU A 13 -28.59 41.21 20.10
C LEU A 13 -28.19 40.84 18.66
N SER A 14 -27.76 41.82 17.85
CA SER A 14 -27.38 41.59 16.45
C SER A 14 -25.86 41.59 16.19
N THR A 15 -25.02 41.58 17.22
CA THR A 15 -23.55 41.54 17.08
C THR A 15 -22.91 40.44 17.92
N SER A 16 -23.31 39.20 17.69
CA SER A 16 -22.39 38.07 17.80
C SER A 16 -22.17 37.53 16.41
N ALA A 17 -21.17 38.08 15.72
CA ALA A 17 -20.48 37.34 14.67
C ALA A 17 -19.89 36.10 15.36
N PHE A 18 -20.68 35.03 15.41
CA PHE A 18 -20.35 33.79 16.09
C PHE A 18 -19.21 33.14 15.30
N GLY A 19 -17.97 33.37 15.72
CA GLY A 19 -16.94 32.36 15.51
C GLY A 19 -17.44 31.08 16.19
N GLN A 20 -17.56 29.99 15.44
CA GLN A 20 -17.91 28.70 16.02
C GLN A 20 -16.87 28.34 17.08
N SER A 21 -17.29 27.88 18.26
CA SER A 21 -16.36 27.45 19.29
C SER A 21 -15.66 26.15 18.85
N VAL A 22 -14.42 25.92 19.30
CA VAL A 22 -13.67 24.67 18.99
C VAL A 22 -14.44 23.42 19.43
N GLN A 23 -15.22 23.51 20.51
CA GLN A 23 -16.08 22.41 20.98
C GLN A 23 -17.20 22.11 19.97
N GLN A 24 -17.88 23.14 19.47
CA GLN A 24 -18.93 22.99 18.46
C GLN A 24 -18.36 22.47 17.13
N LEU A 25 -17.19 22.96 16.72
CA LEU A 25 -16.47 22.46 15.54
C LEU A 25 -16.09 20.99 15.68
N THR A 26 -15.59 20.57 16.85
CA THR A 26 -15.26 19.17 17.13
C THR A 26 -16.49 18.26 17.03
N GLU A 27 -17.64 18.70 17.56
CA GLU A 27 -18.87 17.92 17.47
C GLU A 27 -19.35 17.76 16.01
N GLN A 28 -19.35 18.83 15.23
CA GLN A 28 -19.71 18.79 13.80
C GLN A 28 -18.70 17.97 12.98
N ALA A 29 -17.41 18.07 13.30
CA ALA A 29 -16.36 17.29 12.64
C ALA A 29 -16.55 15.77 12.89
N ASN A 30 -16.95 15.40 14.11
CA ASN A 30 -17.30 14.01 14.46
C ASN A 30 -18.56 13.52 13.72
N GLN A 31 -19.48 14.42 13.38
CA GLN A 31 -20.65 14.13 12.52
C GLN A 31 -20.30 14.04 11.02
N ARG A 32 -19.01 14.10 10.68
CA ARG A 32 -18.48 14.05 9.31
C ARG A 32 -18.91 15.24 8.44
N ASP A 33 -19.10 16.42 9.04
CA ASP A 33 -19.22 17.65 8.28
C ASP A 33 -17.85 18.04 7.68
N PRO A 34 -17.70 18.06 6.34
CA PRO A 34 -16.43 18.36 5.70
C PRO A 34 -15.90 19.76 6.01
N ASN A 35 -16.78 20.77 6.09
CA ASN A 35 -16.35 22.13 6.40
C ASN A 35 -15.89 22.22 7.85
N ALA A 36 -16.64 21.64 8.80
CA ALA A 36 -16.23 21.63 10.20
C ALA A 36 -14.90 20.89 10.42
N GLN A 37 -14.68 19.76 9.74
CA GLN A 37 -13.39 19.04 9.77
C GLN A 37 -12.24 19.91 9.23
N TYR A 38 -12.48 20.67 8.16
CA TYR A 38 -11.49 21.60 7.61
C TYR A 38 -11.21 22.76 8.56
N GLN A 39 -12.24 23.41 9.11
CA GLN A 39 -12.05 24.51 10.06
C GLN A 39 -11.34 24.03 11.34
N LEU A 40 -11.69 22.86 11.86
CA LEU A 40 -11.01 22.26 13.00
C LEU A 40 -9.53 22.00 12.72
N SER A 41 -9.21 21.49 11.52
CA SER A 41 -7.82 21.34 11.09
C SER A 41 -7.07 22.68 11.08
N LEU A 42 -7.69 23.76 10.59
CA LEU A 42 -7.08 25.08 10.59
C LEU A 42 -6.86 25.64 12.01
N GLU A 43 -7.78 25.39 12.94
CA GLU A 43 -7.61 25.78 14.34
C GLU A 43 -6.47 25.01 15.00
N LEU A 44 -6.44 23.68 14.85
CA LEU A 44 -5.36 22.83 15.39
C LEU A 44 -4.00 23.17 14.77
N ALA A 45 -3.96 23.58 13.49
CA ALA A 45 -2.74 23.98 12.82
C ALA A 45 -2.13 25.29 13.36
N LYS A 46 -2.88 26.09 14.14
CA LYS A 46 -2.34 27.27 14.83
C LYS A 46 -1.58 26.90 16.10
N GLU A 47 -1.84 25.74 16.66
CA GLU A 47 -1.18 25.26 17.87
C GLU A 47 0.26 24.79 17.55
N GLU A 48 1.18 25.04 18.47
CA GLU A 48 2.57 24.61 18.32
C GLU A 48 2.75 23.17 18.81
N GLY A 49 3.42 22.35 18.01
CA GLY A 49 3.83 21.00 18.39
C GLY A 49 3.55 19.95 17.32
N GLU A 50 4.37 18.90 17.30
CA GLU A 50 4.24 17.80 16.32
C GLU A 50 2.93 17.02 16.46
N ALA A 51 2.41 16.90 17.68
CA ALA A 51 1.10 16.27 17.92
C ALA A 51 -0.04 17.08 17.30
N ALA A 52 -0.05 18.40 17.49
CA ALA A 52 -1.05 19.29 16.91
C ALA A 52 -1.01 19.29 15.38
N LYS A 53 0.19 19.28 14.78
CA LYS A 53 0.35 19.14 13.32
C LYS A 53 -0.20 17.81 12.80
N ALA A 54 0.02 16.71 13.51
CA ALA A 54 -0.50 15.39 13.14
C ALA A 54 -2.04 15.34 13.22
N ASP A 55 -2.63 15.92 14.27
CA ASP A 55 -4.09 15.99 14.45
C ASP A 55 -4.74 16.91 13.41
N ALA A 56 -4.13 18.08 13.14
CA ALA A 56 -4.54 18.97 12.06
C ALA A 56 -4.50 18.25 10.70
N PHE A 57 -3.43 17.51 10.42
CA PHE A 57 -3.29 16.73 9.20
C PHE A 57 -4.35 15.62 9.10
N TYR A 58 -4.66 14.94 10.21
CA TYR A 58 -5.70 13.92 10.26
C TYR A 58 -7.08 14.48 9.87
N TRP A 59 -7.51 15.58 10.49
CA TRP A 59 -8.81 16.19 10.18
C TRP A 59 -8.88 16.75 8.77
N LEU A 60 -7.74 17.28 8.28
CA LEU A 60 -7.61 17.72 6.90
C LEU A 60 -7.82 16.56 5.92
N GLN A 61 -7.24 15.39 6.21
CA GLN A 61 -7.40 14.19 5.41
C GLN A 61 -8.85 13.69 5.40
N GLN A 62 -9.55 13.74 6.54
CA GLN A 62 -10.96 13.35 6.60
C GLN A 62 -11.83 14.27 5.73
N SER A 63 -11.63 15.58 5.82
CA SER A 63 -12.37 16.56 5.02
C SER A 63 -12.11 16.40 3.52
N ALA A 64 -10.85 16.23 3.13
CA ALA A 64 -10.47 16.02 1.73
C ALA A 64 -11.06 14.73 1.13
N GLN A 65 -11.14 13.65 1.92
CA GLN A 65 -11.76 12.38 1.53
C GLN A 65 -13.26 12.50 1.27
N LEU A 66 -13.94 13.44 1.93
CA LEU A 66 -15.34 13.76 1.68
C LEU A 66 -15.55 14.64 0.44
N GLY A 67 -14.49 14.98 -0.28
CA GLY A 67 -14.56 15.78 -1.51
C GLY A 67 -14.43 17.28 -1.29
N TYR A 68 -14.18 17.75 -0.06
CA TYR A 68 -14.12 19.18 0.23
C TYR A 68 -12.90 19.82 -0.43
N GLU A 69 -13.16 20.60 -1.46
CA GLU A 69 -12.15 21.16 -2.37
C GLU A 69 -11.07 21.98 -1.63
N PRO A 70 -11.39 22.88 -0.67
CA PRO A 70 -10.36 23.61 0.08
C PRO A 70 -9.44 22.68 0.90
N ALA A 71 -9.99 21.58 1.43
CA ALA A 71 -9.21 20.59 2.15
C ALA A 71 -8.31 19.78 1.22
N GLN A 72 -8.77 19.42 0.02
CA GLN A 72 -7.94 18.72 -0.97
C GLN A 72 -6.71 19.54 -1.36
N ILE A 73 -6.88 20.84 -1.62
CA ILE A 73 -5.75 21.73 -1.93
C ILE A 73 -4.79 21.83 -0.76
N LYS A 74 -5.30 22.07 0.44
CA LYS A 74 -4.46 22.22 1.63
C LYS A 74 -3.74 20.92 1.97
N LEU A 75 -4.35 19.77 1.72
CA LEU A 75 -3.73 18.46 1.89
C LEU A 75 -2.63 18.21 0.85
N ALA A 76 -2.86 18.62 -0.40
CA ALA A 76 -1.83 18.58 -1.44
C ALA A 76 -0.61 19.42 -1.05
N GLN A 77 -0.82 20.63 -0.55
CA GLN A 77 0.24 21.49 -0.02
C GLN A 77 0.96 20.88 1.18
N ALA A 78 0.25 20.19 2.07
CA ALA A 78 0.83 19.51 3.21
C ALA A 78 1.79 18.39 2.78
N TYR A 79 1.43 17.61 1.75
CA TYR A 79 2.32 16.60 1.14
C TYR A 79 3.47 17.22 0.34
N GLU A 80 3.28 18.39 -0.28
CA GLU A 80 4.34 19.13 -0.99
C GLU A 80 5.41 19.66 -0.03
N SER A 81 4.98 20.14 1.14
CA SER A 81 5.85 20.79 2.13
C SER A 81 6.28 19.90 3.31
N GLY A 82 5.66 18.73 3.49
CA GLY A 82 5.91 17.84 4.62
C GLY A 82 5.34 18.37 5.95
N ILE A 83 4.20 19.07 5.92
CA ILE A 83 3.55 19.57 7.14
C ILE A 83 2.65 18.47 7.70
N GLY A 84 2.95 18.01 8.92
CA GLY A 84 2.20 16.92 9.58
C GLY A 84 2.40 15.54 8.94
N THR A 85 3.28 15.44 7.94
CA THR A 85 3.60 14.20 7.21
C THR A 85 4.97 14.33 6.55
N GLN A 86 5.46 13.27 5.89
CA GLN A 86 6.64 13.35 5.04
C GLN A 86 6.29 13.91 3.65
N VAL A 87 7.27 14.55 3.00
CA VAL A 87 7.11 15.04 1.63
C VAL A 87 6.80 13.87 0.69
N ASP A 88 5.68 13.96 -0.03
CA ASP A 88 5.30 13.00 -1.06
C ASP A 88 4.62 13.73 -2.23
N LEU A 89 5.43 14.07 -3.24
CA LEU A 89 4.95 14.80 -4.41
C LEU A 89 3.96 14.00 -5.25
N LYS A 90 3.96 12.66 -5.18
CA LYS A 90 2.96 11.83 -5.89
C LYS A 90 1.61 11.92 -5.21
N LEU A 91 1.58 11.86 -3.89
CA LEU A 91 0.35 12.09 -3.14
C LEU A 91 -0.14 13.53 -3.27
N ALA A 92 0.76 14.52 -3.27
CA ALA A 92 0.40 15.91 -3.55
C ALA A 92 -0.27 16.06 -4.92
N ALA A 93 0.31 15.47 -5.97
CA ALA A 93 -0.26 15.46 -7.31
C ALA A 93 -1.66 14.84 -7.34
N ASN A 94 -1.89 13.72 -6.63
CA ASN A 94 -3.21 13.09 -6.55
C ASN A 94 -4.28 14.02 -5.98
N TRP A 95 -3.95 14.76 -4.92
CA TRP A 95 -4.90 15.67 -4.28
C TRP A 95 -5.12 16.95 -5.09
N TYR A 96 -4.06 17.53 -5.68
CA TYR A 96 -4.22 18.61 -6.65
C TYR A 96 -5.07 18.18 -7.84
N TRP A 97 -4.90 16.95 -8.31
CA TRP A 97 -5.71 16.40 -9.39
C TRP A 97 -7.20 16.34 -9.04
N GLN A 98 -7.55 15.86 -7.84
CA GLN A 98 -8.94 15.81 -7.41
C GLN A 98 -9.58 17.20 -7.36
N ALA A 99 -8.88 18.22 -6.85
CA ALA A 99 -9.35 19.59 -6.85
C ALA A 99 -9.40 20.19 -8.27
N ALA A 100 -8.45 19.85 -9.15
CA ALA A 100 -8.41 20.30 -10.53
C ALA A 100 -9.62 19.83 -11.35
N VAL A 101 -10.07 18.59 -11.11
CA VAL A 101 -11.27 17.99 -11.74
C VAL A 101 -12.56 18.67 -11.27
N GLN A 102 -12.56 19.20 -10.05
CA GLN A 102 -13.65 20.06 -9.55
C GLN A 102 -13.63 21.48 -10.13
N GLY A 103 -12.67 21.78 -11.02
CA GLY A 103 -12.55 23.07 -11.70
C GLY A 103 -11.69 24.09 -10.95
N ASN A 104 -10.96 23.71 -9.89
CA ASN A 104 -10.09 24.65 -9.22
C ASN A 104 -8.87 25.01 -10.08
N LEU A 105 -8.78 26.28 -10.49
CA LEU A 105 -7.70 26.81 -11.33
C LEU A 105 -6.33 26.73 -10.65
N GLY A 106 -6.25 27.02 -9.35
CA GLY A 106 -5.00 26.96 -8.60
C GLY A 106 -4.43 25.54 -8.53
N ALA A 107 -5.30 24.54 -8.36
CA ALA A 107 -4.93 23.13 -8.37
C ALA A 107 -4.48 22.66 -9.77
N GLN A 108 -5.15 23.12 -10.84
CA GLN A 108 -4.72 22.87 -12.22
C GLN A 108 -3.32 23.44 -12.51
N ILE A 109 -3.06 24.68 -12.09
CA ILE A 109 -1.75 25.33 -12.24
C ILE A 109 -0.69 24.57 -11.45
N LYS A 110 -0.96 24.24 -10.19
CA LYS A 110 -0.03 23.49 -9.34
C LYS A 110 0.29 22.11 -9.88
N LEU A 111 -0.72 21.40 -10.36
CA LEU A 111 -0.52 20.09 -11.00
C LEU A 111 0.32 20.19 -12.27
N GLY A 112 0.07 21.20 -13.11
CA GLY A 112 0.86 21.47 -14.32
C GLY A 112 2.33 21.75 -13.99
N ALA A 113 2.59 22.64 -13.04
CA ALA A 113 3.95 22.95 -12.57
C ALA A 113 4.65 21.71 -12.03
N LEU A 114 3.94 20.87 -11.28
CA LEU A 114 4.50 19.66 -10.70
C LEU A 114 4.86 18.61 -11.78
N PHE A 115 4.10 18.51 -12.88
CA PHE A 115 4.50 17.67 -14.01
C PHE A 115 5.63 18.26 -14.84
N GLU A 116 5.73 19.59 -14.94
CA GLU A 116 6.82 20.28 -15.62
C GLU A 116 8.15 20.11 -14.85
N GLU A 117 8.16 20.40 -13.56
CA GLU A 117 9.35 20.38 -12.71
C GLU A 117 9.77 18.96 -12.32
N GLN A 118 8.81 18.07 -12.09
CA GLN A 118 9.03 16.70 -11.58
C GLN A 118 8.62 15.63 -12.59
N GLY A 119 8.67 15.93 -13.89
CA GLY A 119 8.19 15.04 -14.94
C GLY A 119 8.79 13.63 -14.92
N SER A 120 10.03 13.46 -14.44
CA SER A 120 10.67 12.14 -14.28
C SER A 120 10.05 11.29 -13.15
N LEU A 121 9.37 11.92 -12.19
CA LEU A 121 8.70 11.26 -11.08
C LEU A 121 7.39 10.58 -11.52
N PHE A 122 6.74 11.13 -12.56
CA PHE A 122 5.45 10.70 -13.06
C PHE A 122 5.61 9.92 -14.36
N SER A 123 5.27 8.63 -14.32
CA SER A 123 5.21 7.85 -15.56
C SER A 123 3.94 8.20 -16.35
N GLN A 124 3.97 7.98 -17.66
CA GLN A 124 2.77 8.06 -18.51
C GLN A 124 1.64 7.16 -17.99
N LEU A 125 1.99 6.01 -17.37
CA LEU A 125 1.01 5.13 -16.73
C LEU A 125 0.39 5.74 -15.48
N ASP A 126 1.09 6.57 -14.72
CA ASP A 126 0.52 7.26 -13.55
C ASP A 126 -0.55 8.26 -14.00
N ILE A 127 -0.26 9.04 -15.05
CA ILE A 127 -1.22 9.99 -15.63
C ILE A 127 -2.44 9.25 -16.19
N ALA A 128 -2.22 8.18 -16.94
CA ALA A 128 -3.31 7.35 -17.48
C ALA A 128 -4.17 6.74 -16.36
N GLN A 129 -3.53 6.27 -15.28
CA GLN A 129 -4.23 5.74 -14.12
C GLN A 129 -5.17 6.78 -13.50
N PHE A 130 -4.76 8.05 -13.40
CA PHE A 130 -5.61 9.11 -12.86
C PHE A 130 -6.86 9.34 -13.70
N TRP A 131 -6.70 9.51 -15.02
CA TRP A 131 -7.83 9.73 -15.92
C TRP A 131 -8.80 8.54 -15.94
N PHE A 132 -8.28 7.31 -16.10
CA PHE A 132 -9.13 6.13 -16.09
C PHE A 132 -9.80 5.90 -14.73
N GLY A 133 -9.15 6.24 -13.61
CA GLY A 133 -9.74 6.13 -12.28
C GLY A 133 -10.92 7.09 -12.05
N ILE A 134 -10.98 8.22 -12.75
CA ILE A 134 -12.14 9.12 -12.72
C ILE A 134 -13.23 8.58 -13.64
N ALA A 135 -12.85 8.26 -14.87
CA ALA A 135 -13.79 7.79 -15.88
C ALA A 135 -14.43 6.43 -15.52
N SER A 136 -13.76 5.58 -14.73
CA SER A 136 -14.27 4.27 -14.30
C SER A 136 -15.55 4.35 -13.48
N LYS A 137 -15.82 5.48 -12.82
CA LYS A 137 -17.09 5.71 -12.11
C LYS A 137 -18.30 5.78 -13.05
N HIS A 138 -18.06 6.04 -14.34
CA HIS A 138 -19.09 6.31 -15.32
C HIS A 138 -19.01 5.42 -16.56
N SER A 139 -17.90 4.70 -16.76
CA SER A 139 -17.66 3.87 -17.95
C SER A 139 -16.95 2.57 -17.59
N ALA A 140 -17.56 1.44 -18.00
CA ALA A 140 -16.96 0.11 -17.87
C ALA A 140 -15.65 -0.02 -18.67
N GLU A 141 -15.55 0.62 -19.83
CA GLU A 141 -14.32 0.64 -20.63
C GLU A 141 -13.15 1.29 -19.86
N ALA A 142 -13.45 2.39 -19.15
CA ALA A 142 -12.45 3.06 -18.32
C ALA A 142 -12.08 2.24 -17.09
N GLU A 143 -13.03 1.49 -16.50
CA GLU A 143 -12.77 0.55 -15.41
C GLU A 143 -11.82 -0.58 -15.86
N ASP A 144 -12.07 -1.18 -17.02
CA ASP A 144 -11.19 -2.21 -17.60
C ASP A 144 -9.78 -1.67 -17.87
N ALA A 145 -9.68 -0.47 -18.44
CA ALA A 145 -8.41 0.20 -18.68
C ALA A 145 -7.65 0.53 -17.39
N TYR A 146 -8.36 0.99 -16.35
CA TYR A 146 -7.81 1.23 -15.02
C TYR A 146 -7.26 -0.05 -14.40
N ASN A 147 -8.03 -1.14 -14.44
CA ASN A 147 -7.63 -2.45 -13.91
C ASN A 147 -6.41 -3.02 -14.63
N ARG A 148 -6.35 -2.88 -15.96
CA ARG A 148 -5.16 -3.26 -16.76
C ARG A 148 -3.91 -2.51 -16.32
N ILE A 149 -4.01 -1.20 -16.06
CA ILE A 149 -2.86 -0.41 -15.59
C ILE A 149 -2.43 -0.88 -14.19
N LEU A 150 -3.38 -1.14 -13.28
CA LEU A 150 -3.07 -1.70 -11.95
C LEU A 150 -2.31 -3.02 -12.06
N GLU A 151 -2.73 -3.90 -12.96
CA GLU A 151 -2.06 -5.18 -13.22
C GLU A 151 -0.62 -4.97 -13.73
N ILE A 152 -0.41 -4.07 -14.70
CA ILE A 152 0.93 -3.75 -15.23
C ILE A 152 1.84 -3.25 -14.09
N LYS A 153 1.35 -2.30 -13.27
CA LYS A 153 2.11 -1.75 -12.15
C LYS A 153 2.42 -2.83 -11.10
N PHE A 154 1.45 -3.70 -10.80
CA PHE A 154 1.64 -4.81 -9.87
C PHE A 154 2.71 -5.79 -10.36
N ASN A 155 2.63 -6.19 -11.64
CA ASN A 155 3.59 -7.10 -12.24
C ASN A 155 5.00 -6.47 -12.29
N ALA A 156 5.12 -5.18 -12.58
CA ALA A 156 6.39 -4.46 -12.53
C ALA A 156 6.99 -4.41 -11.12
N MET A 157 6.17 -4.17 -10.08
CA MET A 157 6.63 -4.22 -8.68
C MET A 157 7.09 -5.61 -8.29
N ARG A 158 6.35 -6.66 -8.66
CA ARG A 158 6.74 -8.05 -8.41
C ARG A 158 8.06 -8.41 -9.08
N ALA A 159 8.25 -8.01 -10.34
CA ALA A 159 9.50 -8.25 -11.06
C ALA A 159 10.70 -7.61 -10.35
N LYS A 160 10.56 -6.35 -9.89
CA LYS A 160 11.60 -5.66 -9.10
C LYS A 160 11.92 -6.36 -7.77
N GLN A 161 10.89 -6.85 -7.07
CA GLN A 161 11.09 -7.59 -5.82
C GLN A 161 11.83 -8.90 -6.06
N VAL A 162 11.45 -9.66 -7.09
CA VAL A 162 12.12 -10.91 -7.45
C VAL A 162 13.57 -10.67 -7.84
N SER A 163 13.86 -9.63 -8.63
CA SER A 163 15.25 -9.29 -8.97
C SER A 163 16.07 -8.88 -7.75
N ALA A 164 15.48 -8.12 -6.82
CA ALA A 164 16.16 -7.74 -5.57
C ALA A 164 16.48 -8.95 -4.70
N ILE A 165 15.56 -9.92 -4.61
CA ILE A 165 15.79 -11.18 -3.89
C ILE A 165 16.93 -11.96 -4.53
N SER A 166 16.93 -12.11 -5.87
CA SER A 166 18.02 -12.83 -6.55
C SER A 166 19.40 -12.18 -6.36
N GLN A 167 19.45 -10.84 -6.27
CA GLN A 167 20.69 -10.11 -6.01
C GLN A 167 21.19 -10.35 -4.58
N LEU A 168 20.28 -10.44 -3.61
CA LEU A 168 20.63 -10.78 -2.23
C LEU A 168 21.14 -12.22 -2.10
N ASP A 169 20.52 -13.18 -2.78
CA ASP A 169 20.98 -14.58 -2.80
C ASP A 169 22.39 -14.68 -3.38
N THR A 170 22.65 -13.99 -4.50
CA THR A 170 23.98 -13.95 -5.13
C THR A 170 25.03 -13.32 -4.20
N ALA A 171 24.67 -12.27 -3.44
CA ALA A 171 25.56 -11.60 -2.49
C ALA A 171 25.85 -12.46 -1.24
N LEU A 172 24.88 -13.26 -0.79
CA LEU A 172 25.05 -14.24 0.29
C LEU A 172 26.01 -15.36 -0.12
N ASP A 173 25.90 -15.85 -1.36
CA ASP A 173 26.83 -16.86 -1.89
C ASP A 173 28.27 -16.34 -1.94
N THR A 174 28.46 -15.04 -2.23
CA THR A 174 29.80 -14.41 -2.24
C THR A 174 30.39 -14.21 -0.84
N GLN A 175 29.56 -13.88 0.17
CA GLN A 175 30.04 -13.76 1.55
C GLN A 175 30.45 -15.11 2.15
N THR A 176 29.75 -16.19 1.78
CA THR A 176 30.02 -17.53 2.31
C THR A 176 31.38 -18.08 1.85
N GLN A 177 31.89 -17.64 0.69
CA GLN A 177 33.25 -17.96 0.22
C GLN A 177 34.37 -17.18 0.91
N SER A 178 34.07 -16.04 1.55
CA SER A 178 35.06 -15.17 2.20
C SER A 178 35.36 -15.52 3.67
N LEU A 179 34.54 -16.40 4.28
CA LEU A 179 34.67 -16.79 5.69
C LEU A 179 35.66 -17.96 5.92
N ASP A 180 36.20 -18.57 4.87
CA ASP A 180 37.13 -19.71 4.96
C ASP A 180 38.62 -19.31 4.84
N SER A 181 38.92 -18.02 4.66
CA SER A 181 40.30 -17.53 4.52
C SER A 181 40.57 -16.33 5.44
N GLY A 182 40.96 -16.59 6.69
CA GLY A 182 41.42 -15.52 7.58
C GLY A 182 41.55 -15.88 9.06
N LEU A 183 42.40 -16.86 9.40
CA LEU A 183 42.98 -16.97 10.74
C LEU A 183 44.47 -16.66 10.64
N GLU A 184 44.86 -15.41 10.85
CA GLU A 184 46.22 -15.08 11.25
C GLU A 184 46.24 -14.18 12.49
N THR A 185 46.88 -14.73 13.51
CA THR A 185 47.20 -14.17 14.81
C THR A 185 48.38 -13.21 14.67
N SER A 186 48.27 -11.98 15.18
CA SER A 186 49.43 -11.14 15.44
C SER A 186 49.45 -10.68 16.88
N ALA A 187 50.48 -11.12 17.59
CA ALA A 187 50.80 -10.76 18.96
C ALA A 187 51.49 -9.40 19.00
N ALA A 188 51.15 -8.57 20.00
CA ALA A 188 51.90 -7.37 20.34
C ALA A 188 52.18 -7.30 21.85
N THR A 189 53.48 -7.27 22.13
CA THR A 189 54.20 -7.13 23.41
C THR A 189 53.87 -5.83 24.15
N THR A 190 53.92 -5.83 25.48
CA THR A 190 54.50 -4.72 26.29
C THR A 190 54.81 -5.15 27.73
N ALA A 191 55.85 -4.55 28.30
CA ALA A 191 56.69 -4.95 29.43
C ALA A 191 56.15 -4.53 30.84
N PRO A 192 56.82 -4.90 31.97
CA PRO A 192 56.22 -4.96 33.31
C PRO A 192 56.34 -3.65 34.12
N PRO A 193 55.51 -3.42 35.16
CA PRO A 193 55.58 -2.23 36.00
C PRO A 193 56.44 -2.41 37.27
N SER A 194 57.11 -1.35 37.71
CA SER A 194 57.80 -1.23 39.01
C SER A 194 56.87 -0.66 40.10
N PRO A 195 57.10 -0.94 41.40
CA PRO A 195 56.16 -0.57 42.46
C PRO A 195 56.39 0.86 42.95
N ILE A 196 55.31 1.64 43.09
CA ILE A 196 55.30 2.97 43.72
C ILE A 196 54.73 2.82 45.13
N TYR A 197 55.47 3.31 46.13
CA TYR A 197 55.02 3.43 47.52
C TYR A 197 53.98 4.56 47.60
N THR A 198 52.75 4.26 48.03
CA THR A 198 51.66 5.24 48.12
C THR A 198 51.13 5.33 49.55
N ASP A 199 51.02 6.57 50.06
CA ASP A 199 50.55 6.86 51.41
C ASP A 199 49.09 6.40 51.60
N TRP A 200 48.77 5.82 52.76
CA TRP A 200 47.44 5.27 53.10
C TRP A 200 46.28 6.25 52.90
N ILE A 201 46.53 7.56 53.05
CA ILE A 201 45.54 8.62 52.79
C ILE A 201 45.21 8.70 51.29
N SER A 202 46.22 8.64 50.42
CA SER A 202 46.03 8.63 48.96
C SER A 202 45.30 7.38 48.49
N ILE A 203 45.60 6.22 49.08
CA ILE A 203 44.90 4.95 48.81
C ILE A 203 43.43 5.07 49.17
N SER A 204 43.09 5.64 50.34
CA SER A 204 41.70 5.81 50.78
C SER A 204 40.89 6.75 49.88
N ALA A 205 41.51 7.84 49.40
CA ALA A 205 40.88 8.78 48.47
C ALA A 205 40.64 8.13 47.09
N ILE A 206 41.60 7.34 46.61
CA ILE A 206 41.45 6.57 45.38
C ILE A 206 40.36 5.50 45.53
N LEU A 207 40.24 4.86 46.69
CA LEU A 207 39.20 3.87 46.97
C LEU A 207 37.80 4.50 46.97
N PHE A 208 37.63 5.69 47.55
CA PHE A 208 36.38 6.44 47.51
C PHE A 208 36.01 6.89 46.08
N LEU A 209 36.98 7.41 45.32
CA LEU A 209 36.78 7.76 43.92
C LEU A 209 36.43 6.51 43.09
N ALA A 210 37.10 5.39 43.32
CA ALA A 210 36.82 4.12 42.65
C ALA A 210 35.43 3.57 43.01
N LEU A 211 34.98 3.67 44.27
CA LEU A 211 33.62 3.28 44.67
C LEU A 211 32.56 4.16 44.02
N SER A 212 32.78 5.49 44.00
CA SER A 212 31.85 6.42 43.37
C SER A 212 31.78 6.19 41.85
N PHE A 213 32.93 5.98 41.21
CA PHE A 213 33.01 5.68 39.78
C PHE A 213 32.40 4.31 39.45
N SER A 214 32.61 3.30 40.30
CA SER A 214 31.98 1.98 40.17
C SER A 214 30.46 2.07 40.29
N SER A 215 29.95 2.89 41.22
CA SER A 215 28.51 3.15 41.37
C SER A 215 27.91 3.86 40.14
N VAL A 216 28.60 4.87 39.61
CA VAL A 216 28.20 5.58 38.39
C VAL A 216 28.25 4.66 37.16
N MET A 217 29.31 3.86 37.01
CA MET A 217 29.45 2.87 35.96
C MET A 217 28.40 1.76 36.07
N PHE A 218 28.05 1.34 37.29
CA PHE A 218 26.96 0.39 37.54
C PHE A 218 25.60 0.99 37.16
N TYR A 219 25.35 2.25 37.50
CA TYR A 219 24.15 2.98 37.06
C TYR A 219 24.06 3.08 35.52
N PHE A 220 25.15 3.46 34.85
CA PHE A 220 25.19 3.52 33.39
C PHE A 220 25.09 2.15 32.73
N ARG A 221 25.75 1.11 33.28
CA ARG A 221 25.61 -0.28 32.81
C ARG A 221 24.18 -0.77 32.96
N ARG A 222 23.55 -0.54 34.11
CA ARG A 222 22.15 -0.91 34.37
C ARG A 222 21.19 -0.16 33.44
N LYS A 223 21.43 1.13 33.17
CA LYS A 223 20.67 1.92 32.20
C LYS A 223 20.87 1.46 30.75
N ARG A 224 22.08 1.03 30.37
CA ARG A 224 22.38 0.50 29.04
C ARG A 224 21.69 -0.87 28.82
N VAL A 225 21.82 -1.79 29.77
CA VAL A 225 21.13 -3.10 29.74
C VAL A 225 19.60 -2.92 29.72
N SER A 226 19.07 -1.96 30.48
CA SER A 226 17.63 -1.65 30.44
C SER A 226 17.16 -1.11 29.08
N ARG A 227 17.99 -0.32 28.37
CA ARG A 227 17.67 0.18 27.03
C ARG A 227 17.75 -0.91 25.96
N GLU A 228 18.78 -1.76 26.06
CA GLU A 228 18.97 -2.90 25.16
C GLU A 228 17.83 -3.91 25.30
N THR A 229 17.39 -4.20 26.53
CA THR A 229 16.24 -5.09 26.78
C THR A 229 14.93 -4.49 26.27
N THR A 230 14.68 -3.18 26.44
CA THR A 230 13.49 -2.55 25.85
C THR A 230 13.51 -2.56 24.33
N GLN A 231 14.64 -2.26 23.70
CA GLN A 231 14.78 -2.31 22.23
C GLN A 231 14.58 -3.73 21.69
N GLN A 232 15.13 -4.74 22.35
CA GLN A 232 14.91 -6.14 21.96
C GLN A 232 13.44 -6.55 22.09
N LEU A 233 12.74 -6.08 23.12
CA LEU A 233 11.34 -6.41 23.35
C LEU A 233 10.42 -5.71 22.33
N GLU A 234 10.73 -4.46 21.97
CA GLU A 234 10.08 -3.72 20.88
C GLU A 234 10.30 -4.42 19.54
N LEU A 235 11.55 -4.75 19.19
CA LEU A 235 11.89 -5.46 17.96
C LEU A 235 11.16 -6.81 17.87
N GLN A 236 11.10 -7.57 18.97
CA GLN A 236 10.35 -8.82 19.01
C GLN A 236 8.85 -8.61 18.85
N SER A 237 8.29 -7.51 19.38
CA SER A 237 6.89 -7.16 19.20
C SER A 237 6.60 -6.82 17.72
N GLU A 238 7.51 -6.09 17.07
CA GLU A 238 7.44 -5.71 15.66
C GLU A 238 7.48 -6.96 14.76
N LEU A 239 8.44 -7.85 15.00
CA LEU A 239 8.56 -9.12 14.28
C LEU A 239 7.33 -10.01 14.47
N LYS A 240 6.72 -10.03 15.67
CA LYS A 240 5.47 -10.76 15.91
C LYS A 240 4.31 -10.16 15.11
N LYS A 241 4.16 -8.82 15.09
CA LYS A 241 3.15 -8.13 14.27
C LYS A 241 3.33 -8.43 12.78
N GLN A 242 4.57 -8.34 12.29
CA GLN A 242 4.89 -8.64 10.89
C GLN A 242 4.61 -10.10 10.55
N ARG A 243 5.01 -11.06 11.39
CA ARG A 243 4.70 -12.48 11.20
C ARG A 243 3.20 -12.74 11.17
N TYR A 244 2.44 -12.07 12.04
CA TYR A 244 0.99 -12.16 12.05
C TYR A 244 0.36 -11.62 10.77
N SER A 245 0.79 -10.44 10.31
CA SER A 245 0.32 -9.85 9.05
C SER A 245 0.60 -10.75 7.84
N ASN A 246 1.81 -11.30 7.75
CA ASN A 246 2.21 -12.23 6.70
C ASN A 246 1.38 -13.52 6.74
N LYS A 247 1.07 -14.04 7.93
CA LYS A 247 0.19 -15.20 8.10
C LYS A 247 -1.23 -14.90 7.61
N GLN A 248 -1.76 -13.71 7.88
CA GLN A 248 -3.07 -13.30 7.37
C GLN A 248 -3.07 -13.15 5.85
N LEU A 249 -2.03 -12.55 5.27
CA LEU A 249 -1.88 -12.43 3.82
C LEU A 249 -1.83 -13.80 3.13
N LYS A 250 -1.04 -14.74 3.67
CA LYS A 250 -0.99 -16.12 3.16
C LYS A 250 -2.36 -16.78 3.16
N ARG A 251 -3.13 -16.68 4.24
CA ARG A 251 -4.50 -17.22 4.32
C ARG A 251 -5.43 -16.60 3.28
N ARG A 252 -5.33 -15.29 3.03
CA ARG A 252 -6.13 -14.63 1.99
C ARG A 252 -5.75 -15.12 0.60
N LEU A 253 -4.44 -15.26 0.33
CA LEU A 253 -3.93 -15.77 -0.94
C LEU A 253 -4.39 -17.21 -1.19
N GLU A 254 -4.33 -18.08 -0.17
CA GLU A 254 -4.82 -19.47 -0.26
C GLU A 254 -6.31 -19.52 -0.58
N LYS A 255 -7.13 -18.65 0.02
CA LYS A 255 -8.56 -18.56 -0.31
C LYS A 255 -8.78 -18.19 -1.78
N VAL A 256 -8.10 -17.14 -2.26
CA VAL A 256 -8.20 -16.71 -3.66
C VAL A 256 -7.73 -17.81 -4.61
N PHE A 257 -6.62 -18.49 -4.29
CA PHE A 257 -6.12 -19.60 -5.10
C PHE A 257 -7.12 -20.77 -5.15
N ASN A 258 -7.74 -21.11 -4.02
CA ASN A 258 -8.73 -22.17 -3.98
C ASN A 258 -9.99 -21.80 -4.77
N GLU A 259 -10.45 -20.54 -4.70
CA GLU A 259 -11.56 -20.07 -5.52
C GLU A 259 -11.20 -20.09 -7.01
N TYR A 260 -9.99 -19.64 -7.38
CA TYR A 260 -9.50 -19.74 -8.75
C TYR A 260 -9.50 -21.19 -9.25
N LYS A 261 -9.01 -22.14 -8.45
CA LYS A 261 -9.00 -23.56 -8.79
C LYS A 261 -10.43 -24.11 -8.97
N LYS A 262 -11.39 -23.70 -8.15
CA LYS A 262 -12.81 -24.09 -8.31
C LYS A 262 -13.40 -23.53 -9.60
N VAL A 263 -13.19 -22.25 -9.89
CA VAL A 263 -13.67 -21.61 -11.13
C VAL A 263 -13.03 -22.27 -12.36
N GLN A 264 -11.73 -22.57 -12.30
CA GLN A 264 -11.02 -23.26 -13.38
C GLN A 264 -11.57 -24.69 -13.60
N ALA A 265 -11.84 -25.43 -12.52
CA ALA A 265 -12.44 -26.77 -12.61
C ALA A 265 -13.89 -26.72 -13.14
N GLN A 266 -14.67 -25.73 -12.74
CA GLN A 266 -16.03 -25.50 -13.27
C GLN A 266 -16.00 -25.12 -14.76
N ALA A 267 -15.09 -24.23 -15.16
CA ALA A 267 -14.90 -23.86 -16.56
C ALA A 267 -14.46 -25.06 -17.41
N GLY A 268 -13.59 -25.94 -16.90
CA GLY A 268 -13.23 -27.20 -17.55
C GLY A 268 -14.45 -28.12 -17.75
N LYS A 269 -15.26 -28.32 -16.71
CA LYS A 269 -16.51 -29.11 -16.78
C LYS A 269 -17.53 -28.51 -17.75
N GLN A 270 -17.69 -27.18 -17.76
CA GLN A 270 -18.57 -26.48 -18.69
C GLN A 270 -18.09 -26.64 -20.15
N LYS A 271 -16.80 -26.47 -20.40
CA LYS A 271 -16.20 -26.69 -21.74
C LYS A 271 -16.40 -28.12 -22.22
N LEU A 272 -16.22 -29.11 -21.35
CA LEU A 272 -16.50 -30.51 -21.66
C LEU A 272 -17.99 -30.74 -21.96
N SER A 273 -18.89 -30.19 -21.14
CA SER A 273 -20.34 -30.34 -21.34
C SER A 273 -20.82 -29.73 -22.67
N LEU A 274 -20.27 -28.59 -23.06
CA LEU A 274 -20.59 -27.92 -24.32
C LEU A 274 -20.01 -28.69 -25.52
N ALA A 275 -18.80 -29.24 -25.39
CA ALA A 275 -18.20 -30.09 -26.41
C ALA A 275 -19.01 -31.39 -26.61
N CYS A 276 -19.46 -32.01 -25.52
CA CYS A 276 -20.34 -33.18 -25.56
C CYS A 276 -21.67 -32.85 -26.26
N ALA A 277 -22.33 -31.75 -25.88
CA ALA A 277 -23.59 -31.32 -26.50
C ALA A 277 -23.44 -31.09 -28.02
N MET A 278 -22.33 -30.49 -28.45
CA MET A 278 -22.04 -30.22 -29.87
C MET A 278 -21.90 -31.51 -30.70
N PHE A 279 -21.39 -32.58 -30.10
CA PHE A 279 -21.26 -33.88 -30.77
C PHE A 279 -22.47 -34.80 -30.57
N GLY A 280 -23.40 -34.42 -29.69
CA GLY A 280 -24.58 -35.22 -29.31
C GLY A 280 -24.27 -36.29 -28.26
N TYR A 281 -23.24 -36.10 -27.45
CA TYR A 281 -22.83 -37.01 -26.38
C TYR A 281 -23.27 -36.50 -25.01
N SER A 282 -23.31 -37.40 -24.03
CA SER A 282 -23.46 -37.03 -22.62
C SER A 282 -22.10 -36.99 -21.92
N PRO A 283 -21.86 -36.09 -20.95
CA PRO A 283 -20.60 -36.06 -20.20
C PRO A 283 -20.28 -37.37 -19.46
N SER A 284 -21.29 -38.20 -19.19
CA SER A 284 -21.17 -39.50 -18.52
C SER A 284 -20.84 -40.67 -19.45
N ALA A 285 -20.97 -40.50 -20.76
CA ALA A 285 -20.77 -41.57 -21.75
C ALA A 285 -20.11 -41.00 -23.01
N ILE A 286 -18.79 -40.76 -22.92
CA ILE A 286 -17.98 -40.31 -24.05
C ILE A 286 -17.46 -41.55 -24.80
N PRO A 287 -17.71 -41.67 -26.10
CA PRO A 287 -17.27 -42.82 -26.89
C PRO A 287 -15.76 -42.80 -27.17
N ASP A 288 -15.24 -43.89 -27.73
CA ASP A 288 -13.80 -44.06 -28.01
C ASP A 288 -13.27 -43.05 -29.05
N GLU A 289 -11.96 -42.82 -29.04
CA GLU A 289 -11.28 -41.85 -29.91
C GLU A 289 -11.63 -42.05 -31.40
N LYS A 290 -11.78 -43.30 -31.87
CA LYS A 290 -12.10 -43.58 -33.27
C LYS A 290 -13.52 -43.09 -33.61
N SER A 291 -14.49 -43.38 -32.75
CA SER A 291 -15.88 -42.93 -32.93
C SER A 291 -16.00 -41.41 -32.91
N ILE A 292 -15.25 -40.72 -32.05
CA ILE A 292 -15.21 -39.26 -32.00
C ILE A 292 -14.67 -38.68 -33.32
N LYS A 293 -13.57 -39.22 -33.85
CA LYS A 293 -12.98 -38.76 -35.14
C LYS A 293 -13.91 -39.01 -36.33
N ILE A 294 -14.64 -40.12 -36.31
CA ILE A 294 -15.66 -40.41 -37.34
C ILE A 294 -16.79 -39.39 -37.28
N ARG A 295 -17.32 -39.11 -36.08
CA ARG A 295 -18.38 -38.12 -35.88
C ARG A 295 -17.94 -36.71 -36.26
N PHE A 296 -16.70 -36.33 -35.93
CA PHE A 296 -16.12 -35.07 -36.35
C PHE A 296 -16.11 -34.92 -37.87
N ARG A 297 -15.69 -35.95 -38.62
CA ARG A 297 -15.69 -35.90 -40.09
C ARG A 297 -17.09 -35.74 -40.69
N GLN A 298 -18.12 -36.27 -40.04
CA GLN A 298 -19.51 -36.08 -40.44
C GLN A 298 -19.94 -34.62 -40.21
N LEU A 299 -19.66 -34.08 -39.01
CA LEU A 299 -20.02 -32.71 -38.64
C LEU A 299 -19.21 -31.68 -39.43
N SER A 300 -17.94 -31.93 -39.71
CA SER A 300 -17.06 -31.00 -40.45
C SER A 300 -17.52 -30.78 -41.89
N ARG A 301 -18.19 -31.77 -42.50
CA ARG A 301 -18.80 -31.62 -43.82
C ARG A 301 -20.06 -30.76 -43.79
N LEU A 302 -20.78 -30.76 -42.66
CA LEU A 302 -22.02 -30.00 -42.48
C LEU A 302 -21.73 -28.53 -42.12
N TYR A 303 -20.73 -28.29 -41.29
CA TYR A 303 -20.36 -26.95 -40.83
C TYR A 303 -19.31 -26.26 -41.72
N HIS A 304 -18.86 -26.89 -42.81
CA HIS A 304 -17.87 -26.27 -43.70
C HIS A 304 -18.42 -24.97 -44.31
N PRO A 305 -17.61 -23.90 -44.44
CA PRO A 305 -18.02 -22.63 -45.05
C PRO A 305 -18.64 -22.80 -46.44
N ASP A 306 -18.08 -23.69 -47.24
CA ASP A 306 -18.57 -24.00 -48.59
C ASP A 306 -19.93 -24.74 -48.61
N ALA A 307 -20.37 -25.28 -47.48
CA ALA A 307 -21.57 -26.11 -47.33
C ALA A 307 -22.69 -25.42 -46.52
N ARG A 308 -22.72 -24.07 -46.52
CA ARG A 308 -23.63 -23.20 -45.73
C ARG A 308 -23.30 -23.04 -44.24
N GLY A 309 -22.16 -23.56 -43.78
CA GLY A 309 -21.67 -23.30 -42.43
C GLY A 309 -20.89 -21.98 -42.31
N SER A 310 -20.54 -21.60 -41.10
CA SER A 310 -19.68 -20.44 -40.82
C SER A 310 -18.28 -20.85 -40.35
N GLU A 311 -17.28 -20.00 -40.61
CA GLU A 311 -15.91 -20.20 -40.08
C GLU A 311 -15.90 -20.30 -38.54
N GLU A 312 -16.82 -19.59 -37.87
CA GLU A 312 -16.98 -19.64 -36.43
C GLU A 312 -17.46 -21.01 -35.94
N GLU A 313 -18.42 -21.64 -36.62
CA GLU A 313 -18.93 -22.96 -36.27
C GLU A 313 -17.85 -24.04 -36.45
N MET A 314 -17.05 -23.96 -37.51
CA MET A 314 -15.90 -24.83 -37.70
C MET A 314 -14.85 -24.64 -36.60
N LYS A 315 -14.58 -23.39 -36.21
CA LYS A 315 -13.66 -23.09 -35.10
C LYS A 315 -14.17 -23.67 -33.78
N ARG A 316 -15.48 -23.56 -33.49
CA ARG A 316 -16.12 -24.15 -32.31
C ARG A 316 -16.05 -25.68 -32.35
N LEU A 317 -16.29 -26.29 -33.51
CA LEU A 317 -16.23 -27.74 -33.71
C LEU A 317 -14.82 -28.29 -33.47
N ASN A 318 -13.79 -27.62 -34.01
CA ASN A 318 -12.39 -27.96 -33.80
C ASN A 318 -11.99 -27.81 -32.32
N GLY A 319 -12.49 -26.77 -31.64
CA GLY A 319 -12.31 -26.57 -30.21
C GLY A 319 -12.94 -27.69 -29.38
N ALA A 320 -14.17 -28.09 -29.70
CA ALA A 320 -14.88 -29.17 -29.04
C ALA A 320 -14.19 -30.53 -29.25
N LEU A 321 -13.69 -30.82 -30.46
CA LEU A 321 -12.92 -32.04 -30.74
C LEU A 321 -11.69 -32.14 -29.83
N LYS A 322 -10.93 -31.05 -29.69
CA LYS A 322 -9.72 -31.03 -28.86
C LYS A 322 -10.03 -31.34 -27.39
N VAL A 323 -11.11 -30.76 -26.86
CA VAL A 323 -11.54 -30.98 -25.46
C VAL A 323 -11.95 -32.44 -25.23
N LEU A 324 -12.70 -33.03 -26.18
CA LEU A 324 -13.14 -34.43 -26.07
C LEU A 324 -11.96 -35.41 -26.14
N LEU A 325 -11.03 -35.22 -27.07
CA LEU A 325 -9.85 -36.08 -27.20
C LEU A 325 -8.92 -35.99 -25.99
N GLN A 326 -8.76 -34.79 -25.43
CA GLN A 326 -7.96 -34.60 -24.22
C GLN A 326 -8.58 -35.32 -23.02
N ASN A 327 -9.91 -35.25 -22.86
CA ASN A 327 -10.59 -35.95 -21.77
C ASN A 327 -10.55 -37.48 -21.91
N VAL A 328 -10.52 -38.03 -23.14
CA VAL A 328 -10.36 -39.47 -23.39
C VAL A 328 -8.92 -39.94 -23.14
N ALA A 329 -7.93 -39.07 -23.32
CA ALA A 329 -6.53 -39.36 -23.01
C ALA A 329 -6.22 -39.32 -21.51
N ASP A 330 -6.96 -38.49 -20.75
CA ASP A 330 -6.79 -38.31 -19.30
C ASP A 330 -7.58 -39.34 -18.45
N SER A 331 -8.47 -40.14 -19.07
CA SER A 331 -9.35 -41.14 -18.43
C SER A 331 -8.85 -42.57 -18.56
#